data_AF-Q7MB47-F1
#
_entry.id   AF-Q7MB47-F1
#
_cell.length_a   1.000
_cell.length_b   1.000
_cell.length_c   1.000
_cell.angle_alpha   90.00
_cell.angle_beta   90.00
_cell.angle_gamma   90.00
#
_symmetry.space_group_name_H-M   'P 1'
#
loop_
_entity.id
_entity.type
_entity.pdbx_description
1 polymer ?
#
loop_
_entity_poly.entity_id
_entity_poly.type
_entity_poly.pdbx_seq_one_letter_code
_entity_poly.pdbx_strand_id
1 'polypeptide(L)'
;MNKLIASVFMALVSLSNVAVYATPVPTSVPLAVVWTATSGQTLRDVIQVWASRSGYEVVWDASYDFPIRANLRFSGTFIQAVSALFDAYTMANRPFSVDIYQEQRLVHVQAQG
;
A
#
# COMPACT_ATOMS: atom_id res chain seq x y z
N MET A 1 -44.56 9.70 -76.14
CA MET A 1 -43.66 10.79 -76.58
C MET A 1 -43.59 11.81 -75.45
N ASN A 2 -42.41 12.38 -75.23
CA ASN A 2 -42.06 13.50 -74.35
C ASN A 2 -41.65 13.16 -72.90
N LYS A 3 -40.33 13.19 -72.72
CA LYS A 3 -39.54 13.09 -71.48
C LYS A 3 -39.45 14.49 -70.87
N LEU A 4 -39.50 14.60 -69.54
CA LEU A 4 -38.87 15.70 -68.81
C LEU A 4 -38.32 15.15 -67.50
N ILE A 5 -37.02 15.38 -67.32
CA ILE A 5 -36.14 14.88 -66.27
C ILE A 5 -36.22 15.88 -65.10
N ALA A 6 -36.37 15.39 -63.88
CA ALA A 6 -36.16 16.21 -62.69
C ALA A 6 -35.24 15.44 -61.73
N SER A 7 -33.96 15.82 -61.77
CA SER A 7 -32.92 15.40 -60.85
C SER A 7 -33.26 15.81 -59.41
N VAL A 8 -33.12 14.89 -58.46
CA VAL A 8 -33.05 15.25 -57.04
C VAL A 8 -31.65 14.90 -56.54
N PHE A 9 -31.01 15.93 -56.00
CA PHE A 9 -29.67 15.96 -55.44
C PHE A 9 -29.50 14.90 -54.34
N MET A 10 -28.49 14.06 -54.48
CA MET A 10 -28.02 13.20 -53.40
C MET A 10 -27.25 14.07 -52.39
N ALA A 11 -27.90 14.41 -51.27
CA ALA A 11 -27.23 15.06 -50.16
C ALA A 11 -26.31 14.04 -49.47
N LEU A 12 -25.01 14.15 -49.74
CA LEU A 12 -23.99 13.49 -48.94
C LEU A 12 -24.01 14.11 -47.54
N VAL A 13 -24.55 13.38 -46.57
CA VAL A 13 -24.39 13.73 -45.16
C VAL A 13 -22.95 13.41 -44.78
N SER A 14 -22.10 14.43 -44.70
CA SER A 14 -20.77 14.28 -44.11
C SER A 14 -20.95 14.06 -42.61
N LEU A 15 -20.83 12.80 -42.18
CA LEU A 15 -20.63 12.47 -40.76
C LEU A 15 -19.26 13.00 -40.34
N SER A 16 -19.24 14.19 -39.73
CA SER A 16 -18.05 14.66 -39.02
C SER A 16 -17.84 13.79 -37.78
N ASN A 17 -16.94 12.81 -37.90
CA ASN A 17 -16.54 11.99 -36.76
C ASN A 17 -15.66 12.85 -35.84
N VAL A 18 -16.27 13.52 -34.86
CA VAL A 18 -15.51 14.16 -33.79
C VAL A 18 -14.99 13.04 -32.88
N ALA A 19 -13.75 12.62 -33.12
CA ALA A 19 -13.03 11.82 -32.15
C ALA A 19 -12.83 12.68 -30.90
N VAL A 20 -13.64 12.45 -29.87
CA VAL A 20 -13.42 12.99 -28.54
C VAL A 20 -12.16 12.32 -28.01
N TYR A 21 -11.01 12.96 -28.19
CA TYR A 21 -9.79 12.57 -27.49
C TYR A 21 -9.99 12.96 -26.02
N ALA A 22 -10.55 12.04 -25.23
CA ALA A 22 -10.49 12.13 -23.79
C ALA A 22 -9.00 12.13 -23.43
N THR A 23 -8.47 13.27 -22.99
CA THR A 23 -7.15 13.32 -22.36
C THR A 23 -7.21 12.34 -21.18
N PRO A 24 -6.35 11.29 -21.13
CA PRO A 24 -6.33 10.44 -19.96
C PRO A 24 -5.98 11.33 -18.77
N VAL A 25 -6.94 11.50 -17.85
CA VAL A 25 -6.64 12.11 -16.56
C VAL A 25 -5.58 11.20 -15.95
N PRO A 26 -4.38 11.70 -15.60
CA PRO A 26 -3.40 10.87 -14.94
C PRO A 26 -4.01 10.41 -13.62
N THR A 27 -4.40 9.14 -13.56
CA THR A 27 -4.79 8.50 -12.31
C THR A 27 -3.58 8.56 -11.40
N SER A 28 -3.58 9.50 -10.44
CA SER A 28 -2.54 9.58 -9.43
C SER A 28 -2.59 8.28 -8.62
N VAL A 29 -1.68 7.34 -8.91
CA VAL A 29 -1.53 6.14 -8.10
C VAL A 29 -1.11 6.60 -6.70
N PRO A 30 -1.86 6.26 -5.63
CA PRO A 30 -1.45 6.60 -4.29
C PRO A 30 -0.05 6.02 -4.02
N LEU A 31 0.90 6.88 -3.63
CA LEU A 31 2.23 6.41 -3.27
C LEU A 31 2.12 5.53 -2.02
N ALA A 32 2.58 4.29 -2.13
CA ALA A 32 2.61 3.38 -0.98
C ALA A 32 3.48 3.97 0.14
N VAL A 33 2.97 3.94 1.36
CA VAL A 33 3.72 4.37 2.54
C VAL A 33 4.93 3.47 2.73
N VAL A 34 6.09 4.07 2.99
CA VAL A 34 7.35 3.37 3.21
C VAL A 34 7.69 3.35 4.71
N TRP A 35 8.11 2.19 5.19
CA TRP A 35 8.49 1.91 6.57
C TRP A 35 9.95 1.45 6.58
N THR A 36 10.78 2.08 7.42
CA THR A 36 12.22 1.83 7.46
C THR A 36 12.67 1.52 8.88
N ALA A 37 13.50 0.49 9.00
CA ALA A 37 14.21 0.13 10.22
C ALA A 37 15.70 0.26 9.96
N THR A 38 16.40 1.01 10.79
CA THR A 38 17.82 1.32 10.60
C THR A 38 18.67 0.43 11.50
N SER A 39 19.84 0.01 11.01
CA SER A 39 20.82 -0.69 11.83
C SER A 39 21.15 0.09 13.09
N GLY A 40 21.26 -0.61 14.22
CA GLY A 40 21.50 -0.03 15.54
C GLY A 40 20.23 0.29 16.34
N GLN A 41 19.06 0.30 15.72
CA GLN A 41 17.78 0.32 16.44
C GLN A 41 17.42 -1.08 16.98
N THR A 42 16.48 -1.17 17.92
CA THR A 42 15.87 -2.45 18.30
C THR A 42 14.52 -2.65 17.62
N LEU A 43 14.01 -3.89 17.62
CA LEU A 43 12.66 -4.17 17.11
C LEU A 43 11.61 -3.38 17.87
N ARG A 44 11.69 -3.33 19.21
CA ARG A 44 10.78 -2.54 20.04
C ARG A 44 10.76 -1.07 19.61
N ASP A 45 11.93 -0.45 19.48
CA ASP A 45 12.05 0.96 19.11
C ASP A 45 11.40 1.23 17.74
N VAL A 46 11.69 0.37 16.76
CA VAL A 46 11.17 0.49 15.40
C VAL A 46 9.64 0.43 15.40
N ILE A 47 9.05 -0.57 16.04
CA ILE A 47 7.60 -0.72 16.03
C ILE A 47 6.90 0.37 16.84
N GLN A 48 7.51 0.87 17.91
CA GLN A 48 6.96 1.97 18.70
C GLN A 48 6.84 3.23 17.83
N VAL A 49 7.88 3.53 17.05
CA VAL A 49 7.90 4.68 16.14
C VAL A 49 6.88 4.50 15.02
N TRP A 50 6.83 3.32 14.40
CA TRP A 50 5.87 3.05 13.32
C TRP A 50 4.42 3.08 13.80
N ALA A 51 4.17 2.55 14.99
CA ALA A 51 2.84 2.54 15.61
C ALA A 51 2.39 3.96 15.94
N SER A 52 3.24 4.77 16.58
CA SER A 52 2.98 6.19 16.85
C SER A 52 2.62 6.94 15.56
N ARG A 53 3.36 6.71 14.48
CA ARG A 53 3.08 7.31 13.15
C ARG A 53 1.76 6.85 12.53
N SER A 54 1.24 5.69 12.92
CA SER A 54 0.02 5.08 12.38
C SER A 54 -1.19 5.20 13.30
N GLY A 55 -1.03 5.82 14.47
CA GLY A 55 -2.04 5.89 15.51
C GLY A 55 -2.31 4.55 16.20
N TYR A 56 -1.33 3.64 16.21
CA TYR A 56 -1.37 2.41 16.99
C TYR A 56 -0.59 2.56 18.31
N GLU A 57 -1.04 1.83 19.32
CA GLU A 57 -0.31 1.58 20.55
C GLU A 57 0.42 0.23 20.46
N VAL A 58 1.53 0.13 21.19
CA VAL A 58 2.32 -1.10 21.31
C VAL A 58 2.40 -1.48 22.77
N VAL A 59 1.97 -2.70 23.09
CA VAL A 59 2.24 -3.36 24.37
C VAL A 59 3.33 -4.39 24.14
N TRP A 60 4.46 -4.21 24.84
CA TRP A 60 5.61 -5.09 24.73
C TRP A 60 5.81 -5.86 26.04
N ASP A 61 5.41 -7.13 26.04
CA ASP A 61 5.53 -8.03 27.19
C ASP A 61 6.70 -9.02 27.04
N ALA A 62 7.41 -9.01 25.91
CA ALA A 62 8.58 -9.86 25.74
C ALA A 62 9.76 -9.40 26.61
N SER A 63 10.39 -10.35 27.30
CA SER A 63 11.52 -10.12 28.22
C SER A 63 12.84 -9.79 27.53
N TYR A 64 12.89 -9.91 26.21
CA TYR A 64 14.06 -9.60 25.38
C TYR A 64 13.63 -8.81 24.15
N ASP A 65 14.64 -8.31 23.44
CA ASP A 65 14.50 -7.52 22.23
C ASP A 65 15.65 -7.88 21.27
N PHE A 66 15.44 -7.69 19.96
CA PHE A 66 16.48 -7.93 18.97
C PHE A 66 16.97 -6.63 18.33
N PRO A 67 18.29 -6.50 18.13
CA PRO A 67 18.84 -5.41 17.35
C PRO A 67 18.52 -5.63 15.85
N ILE A 68 18.19 -4.54 15.17
CA ILE A 68 18.23 -4.45 13.72
C ILE A 68 19.70 -4.46 13.30
N ARG A 69 20.11 -5.51 12.59
CA ARG A 69 21.51 -5.68 12.15
C ARG A 69 21.79 -4.98 10.82
N ALA A 70 20.79 -4.89 9.95
CA ALA A 70 20.88 -4.29 8.64
C ALA A 70 19.66 -3.42 8.37
N ASN A 71 19.80 -2.41 7.51
CA ASN A 71 18.69 -1.54 7.15
C ASN A 71 17.60 -2.34 6.43
N LEU A 72 16.37 -2.24 6.91
CA LEU A 72 15.19 -2.88 6.32
C LEU A 72 14.24 -1.81 5.78
N ARG A 73 13.57 -2.14 4.68
CA ARG A 73 12.58 -1.29 4.06
C ARG A 73 11.37 -2.10 3.64
N PHE A 74 10.20 -1.67 4.09
CA PHE A 74 8.91 -2.26 3.75
C PHE A 74 8.00 -1.19 3.15
N SER A 75 7.01 -1.60 2.36
CA SER A 75 6.01 -0.71 1.78
C SER A 75 4.62 -1.28 1.99
N GLY A 76 3.63 -0.41 2.12
CA GLY A 76 2.23 -0.81 2.32
C GLY A 76 1.64 -0.26 3.61
N THR A 77 0.62 -0.94 4.13
CA THR A 77 -0.02 -0.54 5.38
C THR A 77 0.90 -0.78 6.57
N PHE A 78 0.61 -0.12 7.70
CA PHE A 78 1.30 -0.35 8.96
C PHE A 78 1.30 -1.84 9.35
N ILE A 79 0.14 -2.49 9.26
CA ILE A 79 -0.03 -3.91 9.60
C ILE A 79 0.87 -4.79 8.71
N GLN A 80 0.85 -4.57 7.39
CA GLN A 80 1.70 -5.30 6.46
C GLN A 80 3.19 -5.14 6.78
N ALA A 81 3.62 -3.92 7.13
CA ALA A 81 5.01 -3.65 7.49
C ALA A 81 5.42 -4.30 8.81
N VAL A 82 4.56 -4.27 9.84
CA VAL A 82 4.81 -4.93 11.13
C VAL A 82 4.89 -6.44 10.96
N SER A 83 3.94 -7.06 10.24
CA SER A 83 3.99 -8.49 9.95
C SER A 83 5.27 -8.86 9.22
N ALA A 84 5.62 -8.15 8.15
CA ALA A 84 6.84 -8.42 7.38
C ALA A 84 8.13 -8.22 8.20
N LEU A 85 8.14 -7.26 9.12
CA LEU A 85 9.26 -7.05 10.03
C LEU A 85 9.45 -8.25 10.97
N PHE A 86 8.38 -8.73 11.62
CA PHE A 86 8.48 -9.88 12.53
C PHE A 86 8.69 -11.21 11.80
N ASP A 87 8.15 -11.37 10.59
CA ASP A 87 8.39 -12.53 9.74
C ASP A 87 9.89 -12.72 9.45
N ALA A 88 10.63 -11.62 9.25
CA ALA A 88 12.09 -11.65 9.05
C ALA A 88 12.86 -12.21 10.26
N TYR A 89 12.22 -12.33 11.44
CA TYR A 89 12.80 -12.83 12.68
C TYR A 89 12.19 -14.17 13.14
N THR A 90 11.27 -14.77 12.37
CA THR A 90 10.64 -16.06 12.71
C THR A 90 11.63 -17.22 12.82
N MET A 91 12.75 -17.16 12.07
CA MET A 91 13.82 -18.16 12.10
C MET A 91 14.92 -17.83 13.14
N ALA A 92 14.74 -16.76 13.93
CA ALA A 92 15.68 -16.44 15.00
C ALA A 92 15.55 -17.45 16.15
N ASN A 93 16.60 -17.58 16.96
CA ASN A 93 16.66 -18.58 18.04
C ASN A 93 15.56 -18.40 19.12
N ARG A 94 14.91 -17.24 19.19
CA ARG A 94 13.77 -16.97 20.09
C ARG A 94 12.76 -16.08 19.36
N PRO A 95 11.78 -16.64 18.64
CA PRO A 95 10.80 -15.85 17.90
C PRO A 95 9.80 -15.13 18.84
N PHE A 96 9.07 -14.17 18.29
CA PHE A 96 8.00 -13.46 18.98
C PHE A 96 6.63 -13.93 18.47
N SER A 97 5.64 -13.94 19.35
CA SER A 97 4.24 -13.95 18.95
C SER A 97 3.73 -12.50 18.89
N VAL A 98 3.00 -12.17 17.83
CA VAL A 98 2.51 -10.80 17.57
C VAL A 98 1.03 -10.85 17.26
N ASP A 99 0.24 -10.21 18.11
CA ASP A 99 -1.21 -10.07 17.95
C ASP A 99 -1.54 -8.61 17.59
N ILE A 100 -2.33 -8.41 16.54
CA ILE A 100 -2.72 -7.07 16.05
C ILE A 100 -4.23 -6.90 16.17
N TYR A 101 -4.67 -6.11 17.14
CA TYR A 101 -6.07 -5.76 17.36
C TYR A 101 -6.40 -4.48 16.58
N GLN A 102 -6.95 -4.65 15.37
CA GLN A 102 -7.16 -3.52 14.45
C GLN A 102 -8.14 -2.47 14.98
N GLU A 103 -9.26 -2.90 15.57
CA GLU A 103 -10.28 -1.99 16.11
C GLU A 103 -9.75 -1.14 17.28
N GLN A 104 -8.93 -1.75 18.15
CA GLN A 104 -8.31 -1.08 19.29
C GLN A 104 -7.05 -0.29 18.91
N ARG A 105 -6.59 -0.45 17.66
CA ARG A 105 -5.30 0.04 17.19
C ARG A 105 -4.16 -0.36 18.14
N LEU A 106 -4.12 -1.64 18.51
CA LEU A 106 -3.16 -2.18 19.46
C LEU A 106 -2.33 -3.29 18.82
N VAL A 107 -1.01 -3.24 19.01
CA VAL A 107 -0.08 -4.34 18.71
C VAL A 107 0.44 -4.90 20.02
N HIS A 108 0.20 -6.17 20.28
CA HIS A 108 0.73 -6.88 21.44
C HIS A 108 1.86 -7.80 21.00
N VAL A 109 3.02 -7.66 21.65
CA VAL A 109 4.21 -8.45 21.35
C VAL A 109 4.64 -9.21 22.60
N GLN A 110 4.78 -10.52 22.46
CA GLN A 110 5.16 -11.43 23.53
C GLN A 110 6.25 -12.40 23.07
N ALA A 111 7.05 -12.89 24.01
CA ALA A 111 8.01 -13.93 23.71
C ALA A 111 7.26 -15.21 23.32
N GLN A 112 7.66 -15.86 22.22
CA GLN A 112 7.13 -17.17 21.90
C GLN A 112 7.77 -18.20 22.84
N GLY A 113 6.93 -18.89 23.61
CA GLY A 113 7.33 -19.92 24.58
C GLY A 113 7.70 -21.24 23.94
#